data_AF-A0A9D2BRN5-F1
#
_entry.id   AF-A0A9D2BRN5-F1
#
_cell.length_a   1.000
_cell.length_b   1.000
_cell.length_c   1.000
_cell.angle_alpha   90.00
_cell.angle_beta   90.00
_cell.angle_gamma   90.00
#
_symmetry.space_group_name_H-M   'P 1'
#
loop_
_entity.id
_entity.type
_entity.pdbx_description
1 polymer ?
#
loop_
_entity_poly.entity_id
_entity_poly.type
_entity_poly.pdbx_seq_one_letter_code
_entity_poly.pdbx_strand_id
1 'polypeptide(L)'
;MKQTTVLLASACALMMMSCDNEAELANMPEASVLQTKSFIAMDSDYQIVDYAGKKCVQFKNDSTYNAIMWKMGDMSDDEIGNLFYGMGFTSQWQLMQEADQEQELIVDNYEKDPIQPWPSKQIKEFKQKYSDIFMFEPYDSTDFIAHYKLKNSFYSPFVNRDGVFLIGDSVVYAPVYESLEAYFGPGISMYGENMSTSEATSTNKAEVKYTKEDGTYVKVRAQPSEDGTMWIGPDEAKKEYKRVKCELLSQRKKLMWKRHHANVHFRYQLIGSGDGFGTSNAQNTAFISNNNQVLLSIIDPFGKKDYNLGVYGKNNLITGKGIEWSLTGRMEIWSNEIPESRKGTSKVEFITRKN
;
A
#
# COMPACT_ATOMS: atom_id res chain seq x y z
N MET A 1 19.81 37.90 -41.51
CA MET A 1 19.45 37.18 -42.75
C MET A 1 20.48 36.07 -42.94
N LYS A 2 20.21 34.78 -43.05
CA LYS A 2 19.04 33.87 -43.02
C LYS A 2 19.60 32.56 -42.39
N GLN A 3 18.98 31.91 -41.39
CA GLN A 3 18.11 30.72 -41.51
C GLN A 3 18.42 29.84 -42.75
N THR A 4 18.51 28.50 -42.68
CA THR A 4 17.56 27.55 -42.07
C THR A 4 18.09 26.09 -42.14
N THR A 5 17.59 25.24 -41.23
CA THR A 5 17.10 23.85 -41.42
C THR A 5 18.03 22.62 -41.36
N VAL A 6 17.66 21.80 -40.37
CA VAL A 6 17.88 20.39 -39.98
C VAL A 6 17.40 19.35 -41.04
N LEU A 7 18.03 18.16 -41.12
CA LEU A 7 17.43 16.80 -40.89
C LEU A 7 18.12 15.61 -41.60
N LEU A 8 18.49 14.64 -40.74
CA LEU A 8 18.32 13.18 -40.78
C LEU A 8 19.12 12.23 -41.70
N ALA A 9 19.61 11.19 -40.99
CA ALA A 9 19.66 9.76 -41.30
C ALA A 9 20.83 9.22 -42.15
N SER A 10 21.56 8.25 -41.59
CA SER A 10 21.33 6.83 -41.92
C SER A 10 22.42 5.91 -41.33
N ALA A 11 21.94 4.81 -40.72
CA ALA A 11 22.45 3.43 -40.67
C ALA A 11 23.95 3.10 -40.56
N CYS A 12 24.26 2.17 -39.65
CA CYS A 12 25.11 0.97 -39.79
C CYS A 12 25.40 0.42 -38.38
N ALA A 13 25.54 -0.87 -38.09
CA ALA A 13 25.28 -2.13 -38.76
C ALA A 13 25.40 -3.20 -37.65
N LEU A 14 24.53 -4.21 -37.66
CA LEU A 14 24.68 -5.41 -36.85
C LEU A 14 25.92 -6.18 -37.33
N MET A 15 26.85 -6.48 -36.42
CA MET A 15 27.86 -7.52 -36.64
C MET A 15 27.74 -8.57 -35.55
N MET A 16 27.23 -9.73 -35.94
CA MET A 16 27.46 -10.99 -35.26
C MET A 16 28.89 -11.42 -35.53
N MET A 17 29.65 -11.70 -34.48
CA MET A 17 30.86 -12.51 -34.57
C MET A 17 30.69 -13.72 -33.66
N SER A 18 30.55 -14.89 -34.29
CA SER A 18 30.73 -16.19 -33.65
C SER A 18 32.23 -16.42 -33.47
N CYS A 19 32.61 -16.86 -32.27
CA CYS A 19 33.85 -17.59 -32.07
C CYS A 19 33.51 -18.86 -31.29
N ASP A 20 33.52 -19.98 -32.00
CA ASP A 20 33.69 -21.30 -31.42
C ASP A 20 35.06 -21.37 -30.72
N ASN A 21 35.07 -21.95 -29.53
CA ASN A 21 36.22 -22.69 -29.02
C ASN A 21 35.67 -23.81 -28.12
N GLU A 22 35.77 -25.04 -28.61
CA GLU A 22 35.67 -26.25 -27.80
C GLU A 22 36.89 -26.32 -26.87
N ALA A 23 36.66 -26.36 -25.55
CA ALA A 23 37.63 -26.87 -24.59
C ALA A 23 36.89 -27.38 -23.33
N GLU A 24 36.91 -28.70 -23.21
CA GLU A 24 36.78 -29.57 -22.02
C GLU A 24 35.74 -29.25 -20.93
N LEU A 25 34.70 -30.10 -20.97
CA LEU A 25 33.67 -30.33 -19.99
C LEU A 25 34.27 -30.84 -18.66
N ALA A 26 34.26 -30.00 -17.61
CA ALA A 26 34.44 -30.43 -16.23
C ALA A 26 33.16 -30.16 -15.44
N ASN A 27 32.61 -31.23 -14.87
CA ASN A 27 31.30 -31.33 -14.21
C ASN A 27 30.96 -30.16 -13.26
N MET A 28 29.88 -29.45 -13.57
CA MET A 28 29.07 -28.70 -12.59
C MET A 28 27.69 -29.34 -12.50
N PRO A 29 27.04 -29.35 -11.32
CA PRO A 29 25.81 -30.11 -11.10
C PRO A 29 24.67 -29.52 -11.92
N GLU A 30 23.83 -30.40 -12.47
CA GLU A 30 22.61 -30.06 -13.21
C GLU A 30 21.82 -28.96 -12.50
N ALA A 31 21.57 -27.88 -13.24
CA ALA A 31 20.52 -26.94 -12.93
C ALA A 31 19.21 -27.74 -12.82
N SER A 32 18.63 -27.74 -11.63
CA SER A 32 17.32 -28.32 -11.40
C SER A 32 16.33 -27.67 -12.36
N VAL A 33 15.74 -28.52 -13.20
CA VAL A 33 14.70 -28.20 -14.17
C VAL A 33 13.63 -27.35 -13.47
N LEU A 34 13.57 -26.07 -13.83
CA LEU A 34 12.43 -25.20 -13.58
C LEU A 34 11.24 -25.83 -14.32
N GLN A 35 10.44 -26.62 -13.59
CA GLN A 35 9.18 -27.15 -14.11
C GLN A 35 8.27 -25.97 -14.42
N THR A 36 8.22 -25.60 -15.69
CA THR A 36 7.16 -24.77 -16.27
C THR A 36 5.87 -25.58 -16.19
N LYS A 37 5.15 -25.48 -15.06
CA LYS A 37 3.77 -25.95 -14.98
C LYS A 37 2.91 -24.98 -15.79
N SER A 38 2.62 -25.37 -17.02
CA SER A 38 1.51 -24.85 -17.80
C SER A 38 0.20 -25.05 -17.02
N PHE A 39 -0.34 -23.98 -16.44
CA PHE A 39 -1.69 -23.98 -15.88
C PHE A 39 -2.69 -23.70 -17.02
N ILE A 40 -3.30 -24.74 -17.56
CA ILE A 40 -4.53 -24.65 -18.34
C ILE A 40 -5.70 -24.96 -17.39
N ALA A 41 -6.65 -24.02 -17.35
CA ALA A 41 -7.81 -24.00 -16.48
C ALA A 41 -8.81 -25.12 -16.78
N MET A 42 -9.19 -25.87 -15.74
CA MET A 42 -10.56 -26.32 -15.46
C MET A 42 -10.67 -26.45 -13.93
N ASP A 43 -11.58 -25.69 -13.31
CA ASP A 43 -11.88 -25.64 -11.86
C ASP A 43 -10.98 -24.75 -10.96
N SER A 44 -10.45 -23.64 -11.50
CA SER A 44 -9.70 -22.66 -10.70
C SER A 44 -10.63 -21.67 -9.98
N ASP A 45 -10.37 -21.45 -8.70
CA ASP A 45 -11.01 -20.45 -7.84
C ASP A 45 -11.01 -19.02 -8.44
N TYR A 46 -10.03 -18.74 -9.28
CA TYR A 46 -9.88 -17.47 -9.99
C TYR A 46 -9.23 -17.67 -11.36
N GLN A 47 -9.34 -16.66 -12.21
CA GLN A 47 -8.69 -16.60 -13.53
C GLN A 47 -8.36 -15.16 -13.92
N ILE A 48 -7.53 -15.00 -14.96
CA ILE A 48 -7.28 -13.70 -15.59
C ILE A 48 -8.12 -13.62 -16.86
N VAL A 49 -8.98 -12.61 -16.94
CA VAL A 49 -9.85 -12.33 -18.09
C VAL A 49 -9.50 -11.00 -18.73
N ASP A 50 -9.87 -10.83 -20.00
CA ASP A 50 -9.89 -9.52 -20.64
C ASP A 50 -11.25 -8.86 -20.39
N TYR A 51 -11.23 -7.67 -19.77
CA TYR A 51 -12.38 -6.80 -19.62
C TYR A 51 -12.03 -5.42 -20.20
N ALA A 52 -12.77 -5.01 -21.23
CA ALA A 52 -12.56 -3.75 -21.94
C ALA A 52 -11.12 -3.56 -22.48
N GLY A 53 -10.49 -4.63 -22.98
CA GLY A 53 -9.14 -4.61 -23.54
C GLY A 53 -8.03 -4.58 -22.47
N LYS A 54 -8.38 -4.86 -21.21
CA LYS A 54 -7.46 -4.84 -20.07
C LYS A 54 -7.61 -6.13 -19.28
N LYS A 55 -6.48 -6.68 -18.83
CA LYS A 55 -6.47 -7.86 -17.97
C LYS A 55 -7.06 -7.54 -16.60
N CYS A 56 -7.91 -8.42 -16.09
CA CYS A 56 -8.54 -8.33 -14.78
C CYS A 56 -8.49 -9.70 -14.09
N VAL A 57 -8.34 -9.69 -12.76
CA VAL A 57 -8.59 -10.89 -11.95
C VAL A 57 -10.10 -11.09 -11.85
N GLN A 58 -10.56 -12.31 -12.13
CA GLN A 58 -11.94 -12.75 -11.92
C GLN A 58 -11.97 -13.87 -10.89
N PHE A 59 -12.65 -13.66 -9.78
CA PHE A 59 -12.98 -14.69 -8.80
C PHE A 59 -14.24 -15.44 -9.24
N LYS A 60 -14.32 -16.75 -8.97
CA LYS A 60 -15.48 -17.57 -9.37
C LYS A 60 -16.80 -17.07 -8.79
N ASN A 61 -16.81 -16.68 -7.52
CA ASN A 61 -17.97 -16.19 -6.77
C ASN A 61 -17.51 -15.51 -5.45
N ASP A 62 -18.46 -14.97 -4.68
CA ASP A 62 -18.19 -14.31 -3.39
C ASP A 62 -17.49 -15.20 -2.37
N SER A 63 -17.82 -16.50 -2.32
CA SER A 63 -17.19 -17.43 -1.40
C SER A 63 -15.70 -17.57 -1.70
N THR A 64 -15.37 -17.72 -2.97
CA THR A 64 -13.98 -17.79 -3.42
C THR A 64 -13.23 -16.47 -3.21
N TYR A 65 -13.86 -15.34 -3.53
CA TYR A 65 -13.30 -14.02 -3.23
C TYR A 65 -12.95 -13.92 -1.75
N ASN A 66 -13.92 -14.17 -0.86
CA ASN A 66 -13.71 -14.10 0.59
C ASN A 66 -12.61 -15.07 1.08
N ALA A 67 -12.52 -16.27 0.50
CA ALA A 67 -11.48 -17.25 0.84
C ALA A 67 -10.07 -16.81 0.39
N ILE A 68 -9.94 -16.17 -0.78
CA ILE A 68 -8.65 -15.61 -1.22
C ILE A 68 -8.30 -14.38 -0.39
N MET A 69 -9.27 -13.51 -0.09
CA MET A 69 -9.07 -12.36 0.79
C MET A 69 -8.61 -12.79 2.19
N TRP A 70 -9.11 -13.93 2.65
CA TRP A 70 -8.65 -14.56 3.89
C TRP A 70 -7.21 -15.02 3.82
N LYS A 71 -6.87 -15.83 2.81
CA LYS A 71 -5.52 -16.37 2.62
C LYS A 71 -4.48 -15.27 2.48
N MET A 72 -4.82 -14.16 1.81
CA MET A 72 -3.94 -12.99 1.72
C MET A 72 -3.63 -12.37 3.09
N GLY A 73 -4.50 -12.51 4.09
CA GLY A 73 -4.23 -12.01 5.44
C GLY A 73 -3.10 -12.76 6.16
N ASP A 74 -2.81 -14.01 5.76
CA ASP A 74 -1.79 -14.88 6.36
C ASP A 74 -0.48 -14.93 5.54
N MET A 75 -0.48 -14.35 4.33
CA MET A 75 0.65 -14.31 3.42
C MET A 75 1.58 -13.13 3.72
N SER A 76 2.86 -13.26 3.35
CA SER A 76 3.79 -12.12 3.32
C SER A 76 3.44 -11.13 2.21
N ASP A 77 3.87 -9.88 2.34
CA ASP A 77 3.64 -8.84 1.33
C ASP A 77 4.15 -9.26 -0.06
N ASP A 78 5.28 -9.97 -0.14
CA ASP A 78 5.85 -10.49 -1.38
C ASP A 78 5.00 -11.61 -2.01
N GLU A 79 4.46 -12.51 -1.19
CA GLU A 79 3.56 -13.58 -1.66
C GLU A 79 2.24 -13.00 -2.18
N ILE A 80 1.67 -12.05 -1.43
CA ILE A 80 0.45 -11.34 -1.83
C ILE A 80 0.68 -10.60 -3.16
N GLY A 81 1.78 -9.86 -3.26
CA GLY A 81 2.11 -9.04 -4.41
C GLY A 81 2.33 -9.83 -5.70
N ASN A 82 2.78 -11.08 -5.57
CA ASN A 82 3.11 -11.95 -6.70
C ASN A 82 2.03 -13.00 -7.03
N LEU A 83 0.92 -13.05 -6.27
CA LEU A 83 -0.10 -14.10 -6.39
C LEU A 83 -0.61 -14.31 -7.82
N PHE A 84 -0.82 -13.23 -8.57
CA PHE A 84 -1.35 -13.28 -9.93
C PHE A 84 -0.29 -12.99 -11.01
N TYR A 85 0.96 -12.72 -10.61
CA TYR A 85 2.01 -12.33 -11.54
C TYR A 85 2.33 -13.43 -12.55
N GLY A 86 2.44 -14.67 -12.08
CA GLY A 86 2.69 -15.84 -12.92
C GLY A 86 1.58 -16.11 -13.96
N MET A 87 0.41 -15.48 -13.80
CA MET A 87 -0.70 -15.55 -14.75
C MET A 87 -0.68 -14.39 -15.78
N GLY A 88 0.40 -13.61 -15.81
CA GLY A 88 0.57 -12.48 -16.72
C GLY A 88 -0.31 -11.28 -16.38
N PHE A 89 -0.65 -11.11 -15.10
CA PHE A 89 -1.39 -9.96 -14.58
C PHE A 89 -0.45 -9.05 -13.78
N THR A 90 -0.48 -7.75 -14.09
CA THR A 90 0.26 -6.72 -13.35
C THR A 90 -0.70 -5.93 -12.47
N SER A 91 -0.52 -6.05 -11.16
CA SER A 91 -1.38 -5.41 -10.16
C SER A 91 -0.91 -3.99 -9.83
N GLN A 92 -1.77 -3.18 -9.19
CA GLN A 92 -1.36 -1.87 -8.69
C GLN A 92 -0.24 -1.96 -7.64
N TRP A 93 -0.17 -3.06 -6.89
CA TRP A 93 0.93 -3.30 -5.94
C TRP A 93 2.28 -3.37 -6.66
N GLN A 94 2.36 -4.13 -7.75
CA GLN A 94 3.60 -4.25 -8.53
C GLN A 94 3.99 -2.93 -9.17
N LEU A 95 3.01 -2.20 -9.70
CA LEU A 95 3.21 -0.86 -10.25
C LEU A 95 3.72 0.13 -9.19
N MET A 96 3.36 -0.05 -7.91
CA MET A 96 3.87 0.78 -6.82
C MET A 96 5.35 0.48 -6.56
N GLN A 97 5.76 -0.80 -6.57
CA GLN A 97 7.17 -1.17 -6.42
C GLN A 97 8.03 -0.61 -7.57
N GLU A 98 7.52 -0.67 -8.81
CA GLU A 98 8.17 -0.05 -9.97
C GLU A 98 8.29 1.48 -9.80
N ALA A 99 7.23 2.13 -9.34
CA ALA A 99 7.23 3.57 -9.10
C ALA A 99 8.21 3.97 -7.99
N ASP A 100 8.30 3.20 -6.90
CA ASP A 100 9.25 3.47 -5.80
C ASP A 100 10.70 3.34 -6.27
N GLN A 101 11.03 2.29 -7.04
CA GLN A 101 12.37 2.10 -7.60
C GLN A 101 12.76 3.23 -8.56
N GLU A 102 11.85 3.61 -9.48
CA GLU A 102 12.09 4.70 -10.43
C GLU A 102 12.24 6.05 -9.71
N GLN A 103 11.43 6.30 -8.68
CA GLN A 103 11.50 7.49 -7.84
C GLN A 103 12.84 7.58 -7.10
N GLU A 104 13.26 6.48 -6.48
CA GLU A 104 14.53 6.41 -5.74
C GLU A 104 15.73 6.66 -6.68
N LEU A 105 15.70 6.10 -7.90
CA LEU A 105 16.75 6.37 -8.90
C LEU A 105 16.82 7.85 -9.29
N ILE A 106 15.67 8.53 -9.46
CA ILE A 106 15.65 9.97 -9.74
C ILE A 106 16.26 10.75 -8.56
N VAL A 107 15.90 10.38 -7.32
CA VAL A 107 16.42 11.03 -6.12
C VAL A 107 17.92 10.82 -5.96
N ASP A 108 18.37 9.57 -5.98
CA ASP A 108 19.77 9.21 -5.76
C ASP A 108 20.69 9.80 -6.83
N ASN A 109 20.24 9.89 -8.09
CA ASN A 109 21.02 10.52 -9.15
C ASN A 109 21.17 12.03 -8.93
N TYR A 110 20.13 12.71 -8.44
CA TYR A 110 20.23 14.12 -8.08
C TYR A 110 21.12 14.35 -6.86
N GLU A 111 20.96 13.54 -5.82
CA GLU A 111 21.69 13.71 -4.56
C GLU A 111 23.20 13.42 -4.69
N LYS A 112 23.62 12.69 -5.72
CA LYS A 112 25.05 12.47 -6.06
C LYS A 112 25.76 13.73 -6.58
N ASP A 113 25.06 14.59 -7.30
CA ASP A 113 25.58 15.87 -7.78
C ASP A 113 24.54 16.99 -7.58
N PRO A 114 24.50 17.62 -6.39
CA PRO A 114 23.51 18.64 -6.07
C PRO A 114 23.65 19.95 -6.87
N ILE A 115 24.73 20.11 -7.64
CA ILE A 115 24.98 21.31 -8.45
C ILE A 115 24.31 21.19 -9.82
N GLN A 116 23.95 19.97 -10.23
CA GLN A 116 23.24 19.75 -11.48
C GLN A 116 21.86 20.45 -11.49
N PRO A 117 21.32 20.78 -12.68
CA PRO A 117 19.98 21.35 -12.76
C PRO A 117 18.91 20.45 -12.15
N TRP A 118 17.91 21.07 -11.50
CA TRP A 118 16.76 20.36 -10.94
C TRP A 118 16.10 19.43 -11.99
N PRO A 119 15.82 18.14 -11.66
CA PRO A 119 15.36 17.14 -12.62
C PRO A 119 13.87 17.26 -12.97
N SER A 120 13.38 18.48 -13.28
CA SER A 120 11.97 18.75 -13.58
C SER A 120 11.39 17.86 -14.67
N LYS A 121 12.17 17.55 -15.70
CA LYS A 121 11.71 16.73 -16.83
C LYS A 121 11.45 15.29 -16.37
N GLN A 122 12.38 14.68 -15.64
CA GLN A 122 12.25 13.32 -15.13
C GLN A 122 11.08 13.22 -14.15
N ILE A 123 10.95 14.18 -13.23
CA ILE A 123 9.83 14.21 -12.27
C ILE A 123 8.49 14.33 -13.01
N LYS A 124 8.41 15.17 -14.06
CA LYS A 124 7.19 15.33 -14.85
C LYS A 124 6.83 14.05 -15.61
N GLU A 125 7.80 13.42 -16.26
CA GLU A 125 7.62 12.16 -16.99
C GLU A 125 7.20 11.03 -16.04
N PHE A 126 7.82 10.94 -14.87
CA PHE A 126 7.45 10.02 -13.79
C PHE A 126 6.00 10.24 -13.32
N LYS A 127 5.64 11.48 -12.93
CA LYS A 127 4.27 11.78 -12.48
C LYS A 127 3.25 11.47 -13.59
N GLN A 128 3.56 11.79 -14.85
CA GLN A 128 2.69 11.49 -15.99
C GLN A 128 2.50 9.99 -16.19
N LYS A 129 3.58 9.20 -16.12
CA LYS A 129 3.57 7.74 -16.29
C LYS A 129 2.64 7.02 -15.31
N TYR A 130 2.50 7.53 -14.08
CA TYR A 130 1.70 6.89 -13.04
C TYR A 130 0.44 7.67 -12.62
N SER A 131 0.15 8.83 -13.23
CA SER A 131 -0.94 9.73 -12.83
C SER A 131 -2.36 9.14 -12.92
N ASP A 132 -2.56 8.11 -13.73
CA ASP A 132 -3.82 7.39 -13.86
C ASP A 132 -4.05 6.41 -12.71
N ILE A 133 -2.99 5.86 -12.11
CA ILE A 133 -3.07 4.89 -11.01
C ILE A 133 -2.88 5.56 -9.64
N PHE A 134 -1.92 6.48 -9.54
CA PHE A 134 -1.44 7.03 -8.28
C PHE A 134 -1.74 8.52 -8.14
N MET A 135 -1.70 8.97 -6.90
CA MET A 135 -1.78 10.35 -6.48
C MET A 135 -0.40 10.82 -6.05
N PHE A 136 -0.14 12.10 -6.29
CA PHE A 136 1.10 12.76 -5.90
C PHE A 136 0.77 13.95 -5.03
N GLU A 137 1.66 14.22 -4.09
CA GLU A 137 1.54 15.38 -3.24
C GLU A 137 1.56 16.66 -4.13
N PRO A 138 0.60 17.59 -3.93
CA PRO A 138 0.48 18.81 -4.75
C PRO A 138 1.12 20.09 -4.18
N TYR A 139 1.59 20.12 -2.93
CA TYR A 139 2.06 21.30 -2.21
C TYR A 139 3.61 21.40 -2.05
N ASP A 140 4.34 20.28 -1.96
CA ASP A 140 5.80 20.15 -1.93
C ASP A 140 6.33 19.56 -3.24
N SER A 141 6.92 20.39 -4.10
CA SER A 141 7.49 19.96 -5.39
C SER A 141 8.63 18.94 -5.27
N THR A 142 9.24 18.81 -4.10
CA THR A 142 10.26 17.80 -3.79
C THR A 142 9.68 16.48 -3.27
N ASP A 143 8.38 16.46 -2.96
CA ASP A 143 7.61 15.25 -2.69
C ASP A 143 6.89 14.83 -3.98
N PHE A 144 7.43 13.80 -4.60
CA PHE A 144 6.82 13.15 -5.76
C PHE A 144 6.70 11.65 -5.52
N ILE A 145 6.59 11.24 -4.26
CA ILE A 145 6.34 9.84 -3.92
C ILE A 145 4.92 9.48 -4.36
N ALA A 146 4.78 8.29 -4.95
CA ALA A 146 3.49 7.77 -5.38
C ALA A 146 2.65 7.30 -4.18
N HIS A 147 1.36 7.64 -4.22
CA HIS A 147 0.35 7.20 -3.26
C HIS A 147 -0.81 6.52 -3.99
N TYR A 148 -1.41 5.48 -3.39
CA TYR A 148 -2.58 4.84 -4.01
C TYR A 148 -3.76 5.80 -4.12
N LYS A 149 -4.48 5.76 -5.24
CA LYS A 149 -5.83 6.32 -5.33
C LYS A 149 -6.84 5.53 -4.51
N LEU A 150 -6.58 4.25 -4.26
CA LEU A 150 -7.45 3.36 -3.51
C LEU A 150 -7.62 3.88 -2.07
N LYS A 151 -8.86 4.03 -1.61
CA LYS A 151 -9.18 4.28 -0.18
C LYS A 151 -8.68 3.15 0.72
N ASN A 152 -8.50 1.97 0.13
CA ASN A 152 -8.06 0.79 0.80
C ASN A 152 -7.05 0.07 -0.10
N SER A 153 -5.77 0.19 0.23
CA SER A 153 -4.66 -0.52 -0.43
C SER A 153 -4.83 -2.05 -0.45
N PHE A 154 -5.77 -2.64 0.30
CA PHE A 154 -6.02 -4.09 0.35
C PHE A 154 -6.29 -4.65 -1.05
N TYR A 155 -6.98 -3.88 -1.88
CA TYR A 155 -7.30 -4.22 -3.26
C TYR A 155 -6.08 -4.25 -4.20
N SER A 156 -4.99 -3.55 -3.87
CA SER A 156 -3.85 -3.32 -4.77
C SER A 156 -3.19 -4.57 -5.39
N PRO A 157 -3.18 -5.76 -4.75
CA PRO A 157 -2.57 -6.96 -5.34
C PRO A 157 -3.38 -7.60 -6.46
N PHE A 158 -4.67 -7.29 -6.58
CA PHE A 158 -5.58 -7.96 -7.52
C PHE A 158 -6.41 -7.03 -8.38
N VAL A 159 -6.41 -5.72 -8.10
CA VAL A 159 -6.96 -4.73 -9.03
C VAL A 159 -5.98 -4.41 -10.14
N ASN A 160 -6.54 -4.21 -11.33
CA ASN A 160 -5.78 -3.76 -12.48
C ASN A 160 -5.45 -2.26 -12.39
N ARG A 161 -4.87 -1.72 -13.45
CA ARG A 161 -4.51 -0.29 -13.58
C ARG A 161 -5.67 0.69 -13.30
N ASP A 162 -6.90 0.28 -13.59
CA ASP A 162 -8.10 1.10 -13.42
C ASP A 162 -8.79 0.91 -12.06
N GLY A 163 -8.26 0.02 -11.19
CA GLY A 163 -8.91 -0.31 -9.92
C GLY A 163 -10.04 -1.33 -10.06
N VAL A 164 -10.03 -2.15 -11.11
CA VAL A 164 -11.11 -3.08 -11.47
C VAL A 164 -10.71 -4.54 -11.23
N PHE A 165 -11.67 -5.33 -10.76
CA PHE A 165 -11.65 -6.79 -10.70
C PHE A 165 -13.08 -7.35 -10.90
N LEU A 166 -13.23 -8.68 -11.00
CA LEU A 166 -14.53 -9.33 -11.20
C LEU A 166 -14.83 -10.39 -10.14
N ILE A 167 -16.11 -10.56 -9.80
CA ILE A 167 -16.65 -11.67 -9.01
C ILE A 167 -17.78 -12.33 -9.80
N GLY A 168 -17.58 -13.56 -10.25
CA GLY A 168 -18.38 -14.14 -11.32
C GLY A 168 -18.37 -13.19 -12.52
N ASP A 169 -19.54 -12.90 -13.07
CA ASP A 169 -19.69 -11.96 -14.18
C ASP A 169 -19.83 -10.49 -13.73
N SER A 170 -19.79 -10.22 -12.42
CA SER A 170 -19.97 -8.88 -11.87
C SER A 170 -18.66 -8.11 -11.85
N VAL A 171 -18.68 -6.90 -12.40
CA VAL A 171 -17.55 -5.96 -12.38
C VAL A 171 -17.55 -5.19 -11.06
N VAL A 172 -16.40 -5.16 -10.39
CA VAL A 172 -16.22 -4.46 -9.12
C VAL A 172 -15.18 -3.36 -9.28
N TYR A 173 -15.57 -2.14 -8.87
CA TYR A 173 -14.70 -0.97 -8.82
C TYR A 173 -14.23 -0.76 -7.40
N ALA A 174 -12.93 -0.84 -7.17
CA ALA A 174 -12.38 -0.59 -5.84
C ALA A 174 -12.60 0.88 -5.44
N PRO A 175 -12.98 1.17 -4.18
CA PRO A 175 -13.18 2.53 -3.72
C PRO A 175 -11.90 3.37 -3.81
N VAL A 176 -12.01 4.58 -4.35
CA VAL A 176 -10.91 5.55 -4.50
C VAL A 176 -11.18 6.85 -3.76
N TYR A 177 -10.13 7.61 -3.45
CA TYR A 177 -10.23 8.98 -2.96
C TYR A 177 -10.79 9.89 -4.05
N GLU A 178 -11.74 10.74 -3.68
CA GLU A 178 -12.46 11.62 -4.61
C GLU A 178 -11.70 12.92 -4.92
N SER A 179 -10.69 13.27 -4.12
CA SER A 179 -9.82 14.43 -4.37
C SER A 179 -8.45 14.25 -3.71
N LEU A 180 -7.49 15.10 -4.10
CA LEU A 180 -6.17 15.15 -3.45
C LEU A 180 -6.30 15.60 -1.99
N GLU A 181 -7.18 16.56 -1.69
CA GLU A 181 -7.41 17.04 -0.32
C GLU A 181 -7.99 15.95 0.58
N ALA A 182 -8.79 15.03 0.05
CA ALA A 182 -9.33 13.90 0.81
C ALA A 182 -8.22 12.97 1.36
N TYR A 183 -7.06 12.92 0.70
CA TYR A 183 -5.91 12.11 1.13
C TYR A 183 -4.82 12.94 1.81
N PHE A 184 -4.35 13.99 1.15
CA PHE A 184 -3.25 14.82 1.64
C PHE A 184 -3.71 15.80 2.72
N GLY A 185 -5.00 16.12 2.80
CA GLY A 185 -5.54 17.17 3.66
C GLY A 185 -5.48 18.54 2.99
N PRO A 186 -5.98 19.59 3.69
CA PRO A 186 -5.88 20.96 3.19
C PRO A 186 -4.42 21.37 3.02
N GLY A 187 -4.13 22.10 1.95
CA GLY A 187 -2.80 22.62 1.62
C GLY A 187 -2.33 23.67 2.62
N ILE A 188 -1.84 23.23 3.77
CA ILE A 188 -1.10 24.06 4.71
C ILE A 188 0.35 23.58 4.66
N SER A 189 1.03 23.90 3.56
CA SER A 189 2.46 23.66 3.42
C SER A 189 3.23 24.77 4.16
N MET A 190 3.47 24.61 5.45
CA MET A 190 4.57 25.34 6.09
C MET A 190 5.86 24.58 5.82
N TYR A 191 6.56 25.01 4.76
CA TYR A 191 7.92 24.55 4.48
C TYR A 191 8.79 24.76 5.72
N GLY A 192 9.60 23.76 6.07
CA GLY A 192 10.60 23.85 7.14
C GLY A 192 10.13 23.63 8.58
N GLU A 193 8.83 23.70 8.88
CA GLU A 193 8.38 23.54 10.27
C GLU A 193 8.15 22.07 10.65
N ASN A 194 8.44 21.78 11.93
CA ASN A 194 8.02 20.54 12.57
C ASN A 194 6.49 20.56 12.66
N MET A 195 5.86 19.50 12.17
CA MET A 195 4.41 19.36 12.20
C MET A 195 4.05 18.11 12.97
N SER A 196 2.97 18.17 13.75
CA SER A 196 2.41 17.00 14.41
C SER A 196 0.90 17.17 14.48
N THR A 197 0.17 16.12 14.12
CA THR A 197 -1.28 16.10 14.30
C THR A 197 -1.64 15.98 15.78
N SER A 198 -2.84 16.45 16.13
CA SER A 198 -3.41 16.29 17.46
C SER A 198 -4.77 15.61 17.43
N GLU A 199 -5.18 15.00 18.54
CA GLU A 199 -6.56 14.51 18.71
C GLU A 199 -7.62 15.61 18.61
N ALA A 200 -7.25 16.88 18.79
CA ALA A 200 -8.16 18.01 18.62
C ALA A 200 -8.39 18.37 17.15
N THR A 201 -7.42 18.06 16.27
CA THR A 201 -7.40 18.53 14.87
C THR A 201 -7.46 17.40 13.85
N SER A 202 -7.29 16.14 14.26
CA SER A 202 -7.23 15.00 13.34
C SER A 202 -7.98 13.77 13.84
N THR A 203 -8.76 13.18 12.93
CA THR A 203 -9.45 11.90 13.10
C THR A 203 -9.00 10.94 12.00
N ASN A 204 -8.65 9.71 12.36
CA ASN A 204 -8.14 8.65 11.50
C ASN A 204 -6.88 9.02 10.71
N LYS A 205 -6.06 9.97 11.18
CA LYS A 205 -4.75 10.29 10.59
C LYS A 205 -3.81 10.85 11.65
N ALA A 206 -2.80 10.09 12.06
CA ALA A 206 -1.72 10.58 12.91
C ALA A 206 -0.49 10.78 12.06
N GLU A 207 0.11 11.97 12.09
CA GLU A 207 1.27 12.30 11.26
C GLU A 207 2.21 13.21 12.04
N VAL A 208 3.51 12.98 11.86
CA VAL A 208 4.56 13.88 12.37
C VAL A 208 5.64 14.06 11.32
N LYS A 209 6.09 15.29 11.17
CA LYS A 209 7.27 15.71 10.43
C LYS A 209 8.24 16.36 11.41
N TYR A 210 9.50 15.94 11.38
CA TYR A 210 10.54 16.41 12.28
C TYR A 210 11.84 16.72 11.53
N THR A 211 12.44 17.84 11.84
CA THR A 211 13.76 18.26 11.37
C THR A 211 14.81 17.83 12.38
N LYS A 212 15.74 16.99 11.95
CA LYS A 212 16.90 16.52 12.73
C LYS A 212 17.93 17.65 12.87
N GLU A 213 18.86 17.49 13.81
CA GLU A 213 19.95 18.46 14.04
C GLU A 213 20.84 18.68 12.80
N ASP A 214 20.96 17.66 11.94
CA ASP A 214 21.71 17.72 10.68
C ASP A 214 20.95 18.42 9.53
N GLY A 215 19.74 18.93 9.79
CA GLY A 215 18.86 19.57 8.81
C GLY A 215 18.05 18.61 7.93
N THR A 216 18.21 17.30 8.09
CA THR A 216 17.39 16.29 7.41
C THR A 216 15.97 16.29 7.98
N TYR A 217 14.97 16.20 7.10
CA TYR A 217 13.58 15.99 7.52
C TYR A 217 13.23 14.51 7.53
N VAL A 218 12.48 14.08 8.53
CA VAL A 218 11.86 12.76 8.61
C VAL A 218 10.37 12.92 8.85
N LYS A 219 9.57 12.00 8.32
CA LYS A 219 8.12 12.03 8.43
C LYS A 219 7.58 10.61 8.59
N VAL A 220 6.63 10.44 9.51
CA VAL A 220 5.87 9.20 9.65
C VAL A 220 4.37 9.48 9.75
N ARG A 221 3.56 8.55 9.24
CA ARG A 221 2.09 8.65 9.28
C ARG A 221 1.45 7.28 9.54
N ALA A 222 0.37 7.29 10.31
CA ALA A 222 -0.58 6.20 10.49
C ALA A 222 -1.97 6.65 10.01
N GLN A 223 -2.59 5.84 9.15
CA GLN A 223 -3.94 6.09 8.65
C GLN A 223 -4.76 4.78 8.64
N PRO A 224 -5.60 4.54 9.67
CA PRO A 224 -6.43 3.35 9.73
C PRO A 224 -7.56 3.37 8.70
N SER A 225 -7.97 2.17 8.26
CA SER A 225 -9.13 1.95 7.40
C SER A 225 -9.78 0.59 7.69
N GLU A 226 -11.10 0.51 7.50
CA GLU A 226 -11.81 -0.77 7.48
C GLU A 226 -11.49 -1.52 6.17
N ASP A 227 -11.15 -2.82 6.24
CA ASP A 227 -10.76 -3.60 5.06
C ASP A 227 -11.57 -4.87 4.78
N GLY A 228 -12.70 -5.00 5.46
CA GLY A 228 -13.69 -6.04 5.21
C GLY A 228 -14.15 -6.70 6.49
N THR A 229 -14.64 -7.92 6.33
CA THR A 229 -15.22 -8.72 7.40
C THR A 229 -14.37 -9.97 7.66
N MET A 230 -14.28 -10.37 8.92
CA MET A 230 -13.65 -11.60 9.38
C MET A 230 -14.64 -12.36 10.26
N TRP A 231 -14.69 -13.68 10.07
CA TRP A 231 -15.53 -14.58 10.86
C TRP A 231 -14.67 -15.32 11.86
N ILE A 232 -14.98 -15.19 13.15
CA ILE A 232 -14.20 -15.82 14.23
C ILE A 232 -15.12 -16.68 15.09
N GLY A 233 -14.69 -17.89 15.38
CA GLY A 233 -15.42 -18.85 16.20
C GLY A 233 -15.38 -20.26 15.64
N PRO A 234 -15.83 -21.27 16.40
CA PRO A 234 -16.03 -22.61 15.86
C PRO A 234 -17.08 -22.59 14.75
N ASP A 235 -17.02 -23.52 13.80
CA ASP A 235 -17.83 -23.50 12.59
C ASP A 235 -19.34 -23.28 12.83
N GLU A 236 -19.89 -23.84 13.89
CA GLU A 236 -21.32 -23.73 14.24
C GLU A 236 -21.68 -22.42 14.97
N ALA A 237 -20.71 -21.61 15.40
CA ALA A 237 -20.94 -20.38 16.17
C ALA A 237 -20.04 -19.21 15.72
N LYS A 238 -19.63 -19.18 14.44
CA LYS A 238 -18.86 -18.08 13.87
C LYS A 238 -19.61 -16.76 14.03
N LYS A 239 -18.92 -15.78 14.60
CA LYS A 239 -19.40 -14.40 14.72
C LYS A 239 -18.73 -13.51 13.69
N GLU A 240 -19.47 -12.50 13.25
CA GLU A 240 -19.03 -11.50 12.30
C GLU A 240 -18.24 -10.38 13.00
N TYR A 241 -17.06 -10.04 12.48
CA TYR A 241 -16.24 -8.93 12.93
C TYR A 241 -15.83 -8.06 11.73
N LYS A 242 -15.69 -6.75 11.93
CA LYS A 242 -15.04 -5.88 10.95
C LYS A 242 -13.53 -5.88 11.17
N ARG A 243 -12.75 -6.03 10.11
CA ARG A 243 -11.29 -5.90 10.11
C ARG A 243 -10.86 -4.47 9.93
N VAL A 244 -9.80 -4.09 10.63
CA VAL A 244 -9.16 -2.79 10.53
C VAL A 244 -7.68 -2.99 10.31
N LYS A 245 -7.15 -2.23 9.36
CA LYS A 245 -5.73 -2.13 9.07
C LYS A 245 -5.28 -0.69 9.21
N CYS A 246 -3.98 -0.46 9.18
CA CYS A 246 -3.37 0.85 9.24
C CYS A 246 -2.32 0.99 8.15
N GLU A 247 -2.51 1.95 7.24
CA GLU A 247 -1.43 2.35 6.33
C GLU A 247 -0.37 3.08 7.18
N LEU A 248 0.84 2.52 7.20
CA LEU A 248 2.00 3.14 7.84
C LEU A 248 2.95 3.66 6.79
N LEU A 249 3.43 4.88 6.98
CA LEU A 249 4.35 5.53 6.07
C LEU A 249 5.57 6.04 6.84
N SER A 250 6.75 5.88 6.23
CA SER A 250 8.01 6.47 6.67
C SER A 250 8.73 7.10 5.48
N GLN A 251 9.11 8.37 5.62
CA GLN A 251 9.76 9.16 4.60
C GLN A 251 10.93 9.95 5.19
N ARG A 252 11.95 10.19 4.37
CA ARG A 252 13.10 11.05 4.68
C ARG A 252 13.34 12.01 3.54
N LYS A 253 13.74 13.24 3.87
CA LYS A 253 14.20 14.24 2.91
C LYS A 253 15.53 14.83 3.34
N LYS A 254 16.53 14.62 2.48
CA LYS A 254 17.79 15.36 2.51
C LYS A 254 17.72 16.51 1.51
N LEU A 255 17.55 16.22 0.22
CA LEU A 255 17.19 17.22 -0.79
C LEU A 255 15.76 16.99 -1.32
N MET A 256 15.40 15.74 -1.57
CA MET A 256 14.05 15.32 -1.99
C MET A 256 13.49 14.27 -1.05
N TRP A 257 12.16 14.15 -0.98
CA TRP A 257 11.53 13.10 -0.20
C TRP A 257 11.67 11.75 -0.91
N LYS A 258 12.03 10.71 -0.15
CA LYS A 258 11.87 9.31 -0.55
C LYS A 258 11.35 8.47 0.61
N ARG A 259 10.80 7.29 0.30
CA ARG A 259 10.49 6.28 1.34
C ARG A 259 11.77 5.92 2.08
N HIS A 260 11.65 5.60 3.36
CA HIS A 260 12.82 5.45 4.22
C HIS A 260 12.62 4.37 5.28
N HIS A 261 13.63 3.52 5.42
CA HIS A 261 13.71 2.52 6.48
C HIS A 261 13.81 3.20 7.85
N ALA A 262 12.82 2.99 8.71
CA ALA A 262 12.83 3.49 10.08
C ALA A 262 11.99 2.59 10.99
N ASN A 263 12.40 2.45 12.24
CA ASN A 263 11.58 1.78 13.24
C ASN A 263 10.46 2.75 13.66
N VAL A 264 9.28 2.57 13.11
CA VAL A 264 8.06 3.33 13.45
C VAL A 264 7.45 2.74 14.70
N HIS A 265 7.32 3.56 15.73
CA HIS A 265 6.61 3.27 16.95
C HIS A 265 5.15 3.71 16.78
N PHE A 266 4.25 2.74 16.79
CA PHE A 266 2.82 2.97 16.63
C PHE A 266 2.08 2.49 17.88
N ARG A 267 1.54 3.43 18.65
CA ARG A 267 0.82 3.18 19.91
C ARG A 267 -0.66 3.49 19.73
N TYR A 268 -1.53 2.62 20.21
CA TYR A 268 -2.98 2.82 20.10
C TYR A 268 -3.73 2.21 21.28
N GLN A 269 -4.89 2.77 21.56
CA GLN A 269 -5.86 2.27 22.54
C GLN A 269 -7.25 2.42 21.94
N LEU A 270 -7.90 1.30 21.67
CA LEU A 270 -9.13 1.24 20.88
C LEU A 270 -10.23 0.48 21.59
N ILE A 271 -11.47 0.91 21.38
CA ILE A 271 -12.68 0.35 21.95
C ILE A 271 -13.62 -0.02 20.80
N GLY A 272 -13.93 -1.31 20.69
CA GLY A 272 -14.87 -1.84 19.71
C GLY A 272 -16.28 -2.04 20.28
N SER A 273 -17.28 -2.04 19.40
CA SER A 273 -18.64 -2.51 19.71
C SER A 273 -18.71 -4.02 19.91
N GLY A 274 -19.86 -4.50 20.39
CA GLY A 274 -20.14 -5.94 20.51
C GLY A 274 -19.18 -6.64 21.47
N ASP A 275 -18.44 -7.63 20.97
CA ASP A 275 -17.41 -8.35 21.72
C ASP A 275 -16.15 -7.49 22.03
N GLY A 276 -16.06 -6.27 21.49
CA GLY A 276 -14.95 -5.34 21.69
C GLY A 276 -13.96 -5.32 20.52
N PHE A 277 -12.83 -4.65 20.72
CA PHE A 277 -11.68 -4.66 19.82
C PHE A 277 -10.67 -5.74 20.22
N GLY A 278 -10.04 -6.39 19.25
CA GLY A 278 -9.09 -7.47 19.50
C GLY A 278 -8.50 -8.07 18.25
N THR A 279 -7.95 -9.27 18.38
CA THR A 279 -7.42 -10.08 17.28
C THR A 279 -8.03 -11.47 17.29
N SER A 280 -7.74 -12.28 16.29
CA SER A 280 -8.00 -13.72 16.31
C SER A 280 -6.77 -14.50 16.74
N ASN A 281 -6.96 -15.75 17.17
CA ASN A 281 -5.88 -16.74 17.15
C ASN A 281 -5.56 -17.15 15.71
N ALA A 282 -4.42 -17.82 15.50
CA ALA A 282 -3.94 -18.18 14.15
C ALA A 282 -4.94 -19.03 13.33
N GLN A 283 -5.80 -19.80 13.99
CA GLN A 283 -6.81 -20.64 13.34
C GLN A 283 -8.17 -19.94 13.20
N ASN A 284 -8.30 -18.70 13.69
CA ASN A 284 -9.53 -17.91 13.73
C ASN A 284 -10.71 -18.61 14.40
N THR A 285 -10.42 -19.53 15.32
CA THR A 285 -11.41 -20.25 16.12
C THR A 285 -11.77 -19.52 17.42
N ALA A 286 -10.96 -18.54 17.83
CA ALA A 286 -11.17 -17.76 19.04
C ALA A 286 -10.79 -16.29 18.88
N PHE A 287 -11.62 -15.42 19.46
CA PHE A 287 -11.36 -13.98 19.58
C PHE A 287 -10.51 -13.71 20.83
N ILE A 288 -9.48 -12.89 20.68
CA ILE A 288 -8.57 -12.44 21.73
C ILE A 288 -8.82 -10.95 21.94
N SER A 289 -9.45 -10.60 23.05
CA SER A 289 -9.81 -9.22 23.35
C SER A 289 -8.57 -8.39 23.70
N ASN A 290 -8.40 -7.28 23.00
CA ASN A 290 -7.48 -6.19 23.35
C ASN A 290 -8.26 -4.90 23.64
N ASN A 291 -9.52 -5.04 24.01
CA ASN A 291 -10.45 -3.92 24.09
C ASN A 291 -10.01 -2.94 25.18
N ASN A 292 -9.88 -1.68 24.82
CA ASN A 292 -9.38 -0.60 25.66
C ASN A 292 -7.96 -0.82 26.24
N GLN A 293 -7.18 -1.74 25.68
CA GLN A 293 -5.77 -1.93 26.06
C GLN A 293 -4.85 -1.01 25.27
N VAL A 294 -3.77 -0.55 25.92
CA VAL A 294 -2.72 0.21 25.24
C VAL A 294 -1.75 -0.76 24.59
N LEU A 295 -1.69 -0.74 23.27
CA LEU A 295 -0.78 -1.56 22.47
C LEU A 295 0.29 -0.68 21.84
N LEU A 296 1.53 -1.20 21.76
CA LEU A 296 2.65 -0.55 21.08
C LEU A 296 3.29 -1.56 20.13
N SER A 297 3.39 -1.17 18.86
CA SER A 297 4.08 -1.93 17.83
C SER A 297 5.27 -1.14 17.30
N ILE A 298 6.39 -1.82 17.07
CA ILE A 298 7.59 -1.25 16.45
C ILE A 298 7.78 -1.93 15.09
N ILE A 299 7.63 -1.16 14.01
CA ILE A 299 7.46 -1.68 12.65
C ILE A 299 8.34 -0.86 11.71
N ASP A 300 9.11 -1.51 10.85
CA ASP A 300 9.65 -0.85 9.64
C ASP A 300 8.61 -0.93 8.52
N PRO A 301 7.98 0.18 8.09
CA PRO A 301 6.95 0.17 7.06
C PRO A 301 7.52 0.20 5.64
N PHE A 302 8.85 0.30 5.46
CA PHE A 302 9.44 0.34 4.12
C PHE A 302 9.07 -0.92 3.32
N GLY A 303 8.52 -0.73 2.11
CA GLY A 303 8.03 -1.81 1.26
C GLY A 303 6.78 -2.54 1.77
N LYS A 304 6.27 -2.21 2.96
CA LYS A 304 5.10 -2.87 3.53
C LYS A 304 3.80 -2.18 3.14
N LYS A 305 2.76 -3.00 2.97
CA LYS A 305 1.46 -2.55 2.46
C LYS A 305 0.64 -1.87 3.56
N ASP A 306 0.33 -2.61 4.62
CA ASP A 306 -0.46 -2.14 5.77
C ASP A 306 -0.10 -2.93 7.02
N TYR A 307 -0.26 -2.32 8.19
CA TYR A 307 -0.21 -3.00 9.48
C TYR A 307 -1.60 -3.51 9.84
N ASN A 308 -1.75 -4.82 10.13
CA ASN A 308 -3.00 -5.37 10.65
C ASN A 308 -3.24 -4.84 12.07
N LEU A 309 -4.28 -4.02 12.23
CA LEU A 309 -4.62 -3.41 13.51
C LEU A 309 -5.40 -4.39 14.38
N GLY A 310 -6.32 -5.14 13.77
CA GLY A 310 -7.15 -6.13 14.42
C GLY A 310 -8.58 -6.11 13.89
N VAL A 311 -9.51 -6.53 14.76
CA VAL A 311 -10.94 -6.67 14.46
C VAL A 311 -11.79 -6.07 15.56
N TYR A 312 -13.05 -5.72 15.25
CA TYR A 312 -14.04 -5.34 16.24
C TYR A 312 -15.43 -5.91 15.94
N GLY A 313 -16.16 -6.22 17.01
CA GLY A 313 -17.39 -6.99 16.95
C GLY A 313 -18.63 -6.20 16.56
N LYS A 314 -19.61 -6.91 15.99
CA LYS A 314 -20.95 -6.38 15.70
C LYS A 314 -21.76 -6.22 16.98
N ASN A 315 -22.55 -5.16 17.07
CA ASN A 315 -23.55 -5.05 18.12
C ASN A 315 -24.81 -5.86 17.77
N ASN A 316 -24.88 -7.11 18.23
CA ASN A 316 -25.97 -8.05 17.93
C ASN A 316 -27.28 -7.75 18.67
N LEU A 317 -27.26 -6.86 19.67
CA LEU A 317 -28.43 -6.55 20.51
C LEU A 317 -29.33 -5.46 19.93
N ILE A 318 -29.01 -4.93 18.75
CA ILE A 318 -29.75 -3.83 18.13
C ILE A 318 -30.91 -4.37 17.28
N THR A 319 -32.11 -4.28 17.83
CA THR A 319 -33.37 -4.67 17.18
C THR A 319 -34.03 -3.53 16.38
N GLY A 320 -33.44 -2.33 16.35
CA GLY A 320 -33.95 -1.15 15.63
C GLY A 320 -32.83 -0.26 15.06
N LYS A 321 -33.05 1.06 14.97
CA LYS A 321 -32.00 2.03 14.58
C LYS A 321 -30.97 2.17 15.70
N GLY A 322 -29.69 1.99 15.37
CA GLY A 322 -28.61 2.08 16.35
C GLY A 322 -27.22 1.92 15.72
N ILE A 323 -26.18 2.07 16.53
CA ILE A 323 -24.78 1.90 16.11
C ILE A 323 -24.47 0.40 16.03
N GLU A 324 -24.53 -0.14 14.81
CA GLU A 324 -24.28 -1.55 14.54
C GLU A 324 -22.80 -1.90 14.70
N TRP A 325 -21.93 -0.98 14.26
CA TRP A 325 -20.48 -1.11 14.34
C TRP A 325 -19.88 0.19 14.86
N SER A 326 -19.02 0.10 15.86
CA SER A 326 -18.16 1.22 16.27
C SER A 326 -16.77 0.76 16.65
N LEU A 327 -15.77 1.48 16.16
CA LEU A 327 -14.41 1.44 16.69
C LEU A 327 -14.01 2.87 17.00
N THR A 328 -13.72 3.15 18.28
CA THR A 328 -13.30 4.47 18.73
C THR A 328 -12.04 4.38 19.57
N GLY A 329 -11.28 5.47 19.67
CA GLY A 329 -10.14 5.53 20.56
C GLY A 329 -9.11 6.55 20.11
N ARG A 330 -7.86 6.26 20.40
CA ARG A 330 -6.73 7.15 20.09
C ARG A 330 -5.54 6.38 19.59
N MET A 331 -4.75 7.04 18.76
CA MET A 331 -3.49 6.52 18.23
C MET A 331 -2.40 7.59 18.21
N GLU A 332 -1.17 7.12 18.26
CA GLU A 332 0.03 7.92 18.34
C GLU A 332 1.15 7.29 17.50
N ILE A 333 1.96 8.12 16.85
CA ILE A 333 3.03 7.65 15.96
C ILE A 333 4.29 8.52 16.04
N TRP A 334 5.45 7.86 16.07
CA TRP A 334 6.78 8.45 15.91
C TRP A 334 7.74 7.39 15.34
N SER A 335 9.02 7.71 15.16
CA SER A 335 10.05 6.73 14.81
C SER A 335 11.26 6.85 15.72
N ASN A 336 12.21 5.93 15.62
CA ASN A 336 13.52 6.02 16.27
C ASN A 336 14.32 7.28 15.90
N GLU A 337 13.91 8.04 14.88
CA GLU A 337 14.53 9.31 14.48
C GLU A 337 13.73 10.54 14.92
N ILE A 338 12.59 10.35 15.59
CA ILE A 338 11.69 11.42 16.04
C ILE A 338 11.50 11.28 17.55
N PRO A 339 11.85 12.29 18.36
CA PRO A 339 11.60 12.24 19.80
C PRO A 339 10.13 11.96 20.11
N GLU A 340 9.84 11.07 21.05
CA GLU A 340 8.46 10.72 21.43
C GLU A 340 7.64 11.95 21.85
N SER A 341 8.30 12.97 22.44
CA SER A 341 7.67 14.25 22.80
C SER A 341 7.11 15.04 21.61
N ARG A 342 7.47 14.66 20.38
CA ARG A 342 7.01 15.26 19.12
C ARG A 342 6.02 14.38 18.36
N LYS A 343 5.66 13.20 18.89
CA LYS A 343 4.77 12.22 18.23
C LYS A 343 3.51 12.86 17.64
N GLY A 344 3.06 12.33 16.51
CA GLY A 344 1.75 12.60 15.93
C GLY A 344 0.67 11.92 16.76
N THR A 345 -0.45 12.58 17.01
CA THR A 345 -1.62 11.98 17.69
C THR A 345 -2.90 12.21 16.91
N SER A 346 -3.88 11.32 17.06
CA SER A 346 -5.17 11.40 16.38
C SER A 346 -6.23 10.55 17.08
N LYS A 347 -7.49 10.95 16.96
CA LYS A 347 -8.63 10.10 17.30
C LYS A 347 -8.78 9.00 16.27
N VAL A 348 -9.26 7.83 16.68
CA VAL A 348 -9.76 6.79 15.78
C VAL A 348 -11.27 6.76 15.91
N GLU A 349 -11.99 6.80 14.79
CA GLU A 349 -13.44 6.74 14.76
C GLU A 349 -13.94 6.10 13.46
N PHE A 350 -14.58 4.93 13.61
CA PHE A 350 -15.37 4.28 12.58
C PHE A 350 -16.74 3.97 13.15
N ILE A 351 -17.81 4.47 12.54
CA ILE A 351 -19.18 4.29 13.02
C ILE A 351 -20.08 3.90 11.84
N THR A 352 -20.72 2.74 11.93
CA THR A 352 -21.77 2.31 11.00
C THR A 352 -23.08 2.14 11.76
N ARG A 353 -24.17 2.70 11.23
CA ARG A 353 -25.50 2.62 11.82
C ARG A 353 -26.40 1.71 11.01
N LYS A 354 -27.24 0.95 11.70
CA LYS A 354 -28.32 0.17 11.09
C LYS A 354 -29.44 1.13 10.68
N ASN A 355 -29.80 1.11 9.40
CA ASN A 355 -30.84 1.97 8.81
C ASN A 355 -32.26 1.49 9.13
#